data_AF-A0A9C8NUG1-F1
#
_entry.id   AF-A0A9C8NUG1-F1
#
_cell.length_a   1.000
_cell.length_b   1.000
_cell.length_c   1.000
_cell.angle_alpha   90.00
_cell.angle_beta   90.00
_cell.angle_gamma   90.00
#
_symmetry.space_group_name_H-M   'P 1'
#
loop_
_entity.id
_entity.type
_entity.pdbx_description
1 polymer ?
#
loop_
_entity_poly.entity_id
_entity_poly.type
_entity_poly.pdbx_seq_one_letter_code
_entity_poly.pdbx_strand_id
1 'polypeptide(L)'
;MNSKPNWPDRTTRMRCHWATWILLALAAASVGCGDDNKMAKWVRQKMHPTSADDIQQDLTDRSDPDRRRQAILKLSHSKTGKSDTSLQLFAEVLRRDPDAFVRSAAATALGKGRNPTYADALIEALDDRASVVRWDAAVALDRVIVPQAAGPLIRTAAYDSLLDVRVSAVRALRNYHKPDVVRALIARMDDPELTVRHEAHKSLMTIFGTDFGSTPADWDGLADGPMPPRRTQTPWWRRWNDGAQAWGWSRTDKPTSATGDLTPLPEPEDDQDVLPPYIVPDNTSDDIPPTTQPHPPAL
;
A
#
# COMPACT_ATOMS: atom_id res chain seq x y z
N MET A 1 57.63 39.35 -25.39
CA MET A 1 56.20 38.94 -25.43
C MET A 1 56.18 37.43 -25.22
N ASN A 2 55.60 36.81 -24.19
CA ASN A 2 54.53 37.17 -23.27
C ASN A 2 54.81 36.58 -21.87
N SER A 3 54.73 37.42 -20.85
CA SER A 3 54.58 37.03 -19.44
C SER A 3 53.18 36.46 -19.20
N LYS A 4 53.08 35.21 -18.75
CA LYS A 4 51.81 34.65 -18.26
C LYS A 4 51.54 35.16 -16.83
N PRO A 5 50.29 35.52 -16.48
CA PRO A 5 49.95 36.01 -15.15
C PRO A 5 49.90 34.87 -14.13
N ASN A 6 50.53 35.10 -12.98
CA ASN A 6 50.59 34.19 -11.84
C ASN A 6 49.28 34.28 -11.05
N TRP A 7 48.41 33.28 -11.17
CA TRP A 7 47.18 33.18 -10.37
C TRP A 7 47.47 32.41 -9.07
N PRO A 8 47.00 32.87 -7.90
CA PRO A 8 47.17 32.13 -6.66
C PRO A 8 46.39 30.82 -6.68
N ASP A 9 47.04 29.77 -6.19
CA ASP A 9 46.60 28.38 -6.16
C ASP A 9 45.22 28.20 -5.47
N ARG A 10 44.31 27.42 -6.08
CA ARG A 10 42.92 27.20 -5.59
C ARG A 10 42.86 26.51 -4.22
N THR A 11 43.97 25.95 -3.76
CA THR A 11 44.10 25.24 -2.48
C THR A 11 43.92 26.15 -1.25
N THR A 12 44.07 27.47 -1.38
CA THR A 12 43.86 28.41 -0.26
C THR A 12 42.39 28.69 0.04
N ARG A 13 41.46 28.53 -0.93
CA ARG A 13 40.02 28.77 -0.70
C ARG A 13 39.31 27.61 0.03
N MET A 14 39.75 26.36 -0.14
CA MET A 14 39.16 25.21 0.55
C MET A 14 39.64 25.09 2.02
N ARG A 15 40.79 25.69 2.35
CA ARG A 15 41.35 25.70 3.71
C ARG A 15 40.66 26.67 4.68
N CYS A 16 39.72 27.50 4.23
CA CYS A 16 39.00 28.41 5.13
C CYS A 16 37.65 27.85 5.63
N HIS A 17 37.09 26.83 4.96
CA HIS A 17 35.81 26.25 5.37
C HIS A 17 35.94 25.30 6.56
N TRP A 18 36.94 24.40 6.58
CA TRP A 18 37.12 23.48 7.71
C TRP A 18 37.42 24.21 9.03
N ALA A 19 38.19 25.31 8.97
CA ALA A 19 38.49 26.13 10.13
C ALA A 19 37.25 26.88 10.65
N THR A 20 36.37 27.37 9.77
CA THR A 20 35.09 27.97 10.20
C THR A 20 34.15 26.95 10.80
N TRP A 21 34.12 25.71 10.29
CA TRP A 21 33.36 24.60 10.90
C TRP A 21 33.93 24.17 12.26
N ILE A 22 35.25 24.14 12.43
CA ILE A 22 35.90 23.86 13.73
C ILE A 22 35.59 24.95 14.74
N LEU A 23 35.65 26.22 14.34
CA LEU A 23 35.32 27.34 15.21
C LEU A 23 33.84 27.36 15.60
N LEU A 24 32.93 26.99 14.69
CA LEU A 24 31.50 26.79 14.99
C LEU A 24 31.27 25.60 15.95
N ALA A 25 32.02 24.51 15.79
CA ALA A 25 31.93 23.35 16.68
C ALA A 25 32.48 23.66 18.09
N LEU A 26 33.60 24.39 18.18
CA LEU A 26 34.17 24.86 19.44
C LEU A 26 33.25 25.87 20.15
N ALA A 27 32.59 26.76 19.40
CA ALA A 27 31.61 27.69 19.95
C ALA A 27 30.31 27.00 20.40
N ALA A 28 29.94 25.87 19.80
CA ALA A 28 28.82 25.04 20.28
C ALA A 28 29.18 24.25 21.55
N ALA A 29 30.45 23.87 21.71
CA ALA A 29 30.95 23.15 22.88
C ALA A 29 31.05 24.01 24.15
N SER A 30 31.05 25.34 24.03
CA SER A 30 31.03 26.27 25.18
C SER A 30 29.61 26.55 25.71
N VAL A 31 28.56 26.07 25.05
CA VAL A 31 27.16 26.21 25.51
C VAL A 31 26.69 24.89 26.11
N GLY A 32 27.09 24.65 27.36
CA GLY A 32 26.43 23.77 28.33
C GLY A 32 26.25 22.29 27.97
N CYS A 33 26.84 21.40 28.78
CA CYS A 33 26.44 20.00 28.86
C CYS A 33 25.03 19.89 29.46
N GLY A 34 24.02 20.14 28.65
CA GLY A 34 22.65 19.70 28.89
C GLY A 34 22.23 18.86 27.70
N ASP A 35 21.93 17.58 27.93
CA ASP A 35 21.53 16.62 26.88
C ASP A 35 20.23 17.00 26.14
N ASP A 36 19.57 18.09 26.57
CA ASP A 36 18.34 18.62 26.01
C ASP A 36 18.53 19.79 25.03
N ASN A 37 19.77 20.15 24.67
CA ASN A 37 19.96 21.25 23.72
C ASN A 37 19.52 20.82 22.29
N LYS A 38 18.56 21.55 21.72
CA LYS A 38 18.10 21.30 20.33
C LYS A 38 19.24 21.45 19.32
N MET A 39 20.22 22.31 19.63
CA MET A 39 21.38 22.57 18.78
C MET A 39 22.36 21.39 18.75
N ALA A 40 22.78 20.77 19.88
CA ALA A 40 23.69 19.62 19.79
C ALA A 40 22.97 18.34 19.36
N LYS A 41 21.65 18.24 19.55
CA LYS A 41 20.83 17.18 18.90
C LYS A 41 20.86 17.35 17.38
N TRP A 42 20.67 18.57 16.88
CA TRP A 42 20.79 18.90 15.46
C TRP A 42 22.22 18.69 14.93
N VAL A 43 23.26 19.14 15.65
CA VAL A 43 24.68 18.97 15.27
C VAL A 43 25.07 17.50 15.24
N ARG A 44 24.72 16.70 16.26
CA ARG A 44 24.97 15.23 16.26
C ARG A 44 24.30 14.57 15.06
N GLN A 45 23.03 14.90 14.81
CA GLN A 45 22.26 14.32 13.70
C GLN A 45 22.78 14.74 12.31
N LYS A 46 23.32 15.95 12.17
CA LYS A 46 23.92 16.43 10.91
C LYS A 46 25.36 15.98 10.70
N MET A 47 26.14 15.82 11.76
CA MET A 47 27.58 15.52 11.69
C MET A 47 27.87 14.02 11.73
N HIS A 48 26.99 13.22 12.34
CA HIS A 48 27.06 11.76 12.34
C HIS A 48 25.74 11.21 11.77
N PRO A 49 25.59 11.15 10.44
CA PRO A 49 24.47 10.42 9.85
C PRO A 49 24.52 8.98 10.38
N THR A 50 23.41 8.51 10.98
CA THR A 50 23.33 7.17 11.60
C THR A 50 24.01 6.14 10.71
N SER A 51 25.16 5.63 11.15
CA SER A 51 25.91 4.61 10.43
C SER A 51 25.14 3.29 10.43
N ALA A 52 25.44 2.40 9.49
CA ALA A 52 24.95 1.02 9.57
C ALA A 52 25.37 0.36 10.89
N ASP A 53 26.57 0.68 11.39
CA ASP A 53 27.10 0.18 12.65
C ASP A 53 26.31 0.69 13.86
N ASP A 54 25.89 1.97 13.86
CA ASP A 54 25.09 2.55 14.93
C ASP A 54 23.70 1.87 15.02
N ILE A 55 23.09 1.60 13.86
CA ILE A 55 21.81 0.88 13.79
C ILE A 55 21.98 -0.54 14.34
N GLN A 56 23.05 -1.23 13.96
CA GLN A 56 23.30 -2.58 14.43
C GLN A 56 23.55 -2.61 15.95
N GLN A 57 24.30 -1.65 16.47
CA GLN A 57 24.48 -1.50 17.91
C GLN A 57 23.14 -1.26 18.62
N ASP A 58 22.35 -0.29 18.16
CA ASP A 58 21.04 0.01 18.75
C ASP A 58 20.09 -1.21 18.70
N LEU A 59 20.13 -2.03 17.64
CA LEU A 59 19.31 -3.24 17.51
C LEU A 59 19.73 -4.37 18.45
N THR A 60 21.00 -4.42 18.84
CA THR A 60 21.53 -5.44 19.75
C THR A 60 21.37 -5.08 21.22
N ASP A 61 21.01 -3.83 21.53
CA ASP A 61 20.77 -3.36 22.89
C ASP A 61 19.50 -4.01 23.47
N ARG A 62 19.70 -5.05 24.28
CA ARG A 62 18.62 -5.77 24.95
C ARG A 62 17.95 -4.95 26.06
N SER A 63 18.60 -3.91 26.57
CA SER A 63 18.14 -3.15 27.73
C SER A 63 17.06 -2.12 27.40
N ASP A 64 17.05 -1.60 26.17
CA ASP A 64 16.19 -0.49 25.77
C ASP A 64 15.35 -0.84 24.52
N PRO A 65 14.07 -1.22 24.69
CA PRO A 65 13.19 -1.54 23.56
C PRO A 65 12.90 -0.31 22.67
N ASP A 66 12.90 0.90 23.24
CA ASP A 66 12.63 2.12 22.47
C ASP A 66 13.78 2.44 21.52
N ARG A 67 15.03 2.22 21.94
CA ARG A 67 16.20 2.30 21.04
C ARG A 67 16.11 1.31 19.89
N ARG A 68 15.83 0.04 20.18
CA ARG A 68 15.66 -0.99 19.13
C ARG A 68 14.55 -0.60 18.15
N ARG A 69 13.39 -0.17 18.67
CA ARG A 69 12.28 0.30 17.84
C ARG A 69 12.67 1.48 16.96
N GLN A 70 13.35 2.48 17.51
CA GLN A 70 13.83 3.62 16.74
C GLN A 70 14.85 3.21 15.67
N ALA A 71 15.72 2.25 15.96
CA ALA A 71 16.68 1.72 14.99
C ALA A 71 15.98 1.04 13.81
N ILE A 72 14.96 0.21 14.07
CA ILE A 72 14.10 -0.38 13.01
C ILE A 72 13.49 0.70 12.14
N LEU A 73 12.89 1.73 12.76
CA LEU A 73 12.24 2.82 12.02
C LEU A 73 13.26 3.62 11.21
N LYS A 74 14.43 3.96 11.76
CA LYS A 74 15.50 4.66 11.04
C LYS A 74 15.98 3.83 9.86
N LEU A 75 16.26 2.53 10.06
CA LEU A 75 16.71 1.64 9.00
C LEU A 75 15.65 1.52 7.90
N SER A 76 14.39 1.34 8.26
CA SER A 76 13.26 1.22 7.32
C SER A 76 13.12 2.44 6.39
N HIS A 77 13.40 3.64 6.89
CA HIS A 77 13.36 4.88 6.09
C HIS A 77 14.68 5.22 5.40
N SER A 78 15.74 4.44 5.64
CA SER A 78 17.03 4.65 4.98
C SER A 78 17.00 4.17 3.52
N LYS A 79 18.02 4.53 2.75
CA LYS A 79 18.20 4.05 1.37
C LYS A 79 18.27 2.52 1.29
N THR A 80 18.78 1.86 2.33
CA THR A 80 18.93 0.40 2.40
C THR A 80 17.77 -0.28 3.14
N GLY A 81 16.76 0.46 3.60
CA GLY A 81 15.65 -0.11 4.38
C GLY A 81 14.82 -1.17 3.65
N LYS A 82 14.88 -1.20 2.31
CA LYS A 82 14.22 -2.21 1.47
C LYS A 82 15.17 -3.28 0.92
N SER A 83 16.44 -3.27 1.33
CA SER A 83 17.38 -4.33 0.93
C SER A 83 16.96 -5.66 1.55
N ASP A 84 17.31 -6.76 0.89
CA ASP A 84 17.03 -8.12 1.38
C ASP A 84 17.56 -8.32 2.80
N THR A 85 18.80 -7.89 3.06
CA THR A 85 19.41 -7.93 4.41
C THR A 85 18.60 -7.20 5.47
N SER A 86 18.10 -5.98 5.18
CA SER A 86 17.28 -5.22 6.12
C SER A 86 15.94 -5.91 6.37
N LEU A 87 15.32 -6.45 5.33
CA LEU A 87 14.03 -7.13 5.44
C LEU A 87 14.15 -8.47 6.18
N GLN A 88 15.22 -9.23 5.95
CA GLN A 88 15.55 -10.44 6.71
C GLN A 88 15.72 -10.12 8.20
N LEU A 89 16.41 -9.03 8.52
CA LEU A 89 16.57 -8.54 9.89
C LEU A 89 15.23 -8.15 10.51
N PHE A 90 14.34 -7.46 9.78
CA PHE A 90 13.00 -7.14 10.28
C PHE A 90 12.15 -8.39 10.51
N ALA A 91 12.22 -9.40 9.64
CA ALA A 91 11.52 -10.67 9.83
C ALA A 91 12.01 -11.41 11.09
N GLU A 92 13.32 -11.38 11.34
CA GLU A 92 13.91 -11.95 12.55
C GLU A 92 13.45 -11.23 13.83
N VAL A 93 13.50 -9.89 13.81
CA VAL A 93 13.03 -9.05 14.93
C VAL A 93 11.54 -9.25 15.19
N LEU A 94 10.72 -9.33 14.13
CA LEU A 94 9.29 -9.63 14.23
C LEU A 94 9.01 -10.98 14.90
N ARG A 95 9.88 -11.98 14.75
CA ARG A 95 9.67 -13.30 15.35
C ARG A 95 10.16 -13.38 16.80
N ARG A 96 11.26 -12.69 17.12
CA ARG A 96 12.03 -12.97 18.34
C ARG A 96 12.13 -11.83 19.34
N ASP A 97 11.83 -10.58 18.98
CA ASP A 97 11.97 -9.49 19.94
C ASP A 97 10.96 -9.63 21.09
N PRO A 98 11.41 -9.53 22.36
CA PRO A 98 10.50 -9.67 23.50
C PRO A 98 9.43 -8.56 23.54
N ASP A 99 9.76 -7.37 23.04
CA ASP A 99 8.89 -6.19 23.12
C ASP A 99 7.90 -6.12 21.94
N ALA A 100 6.63 -5.87 22.26
CA ALA A 100 5.57 -5.85 21.26
C ALA A 100 5.66 -4.67 20.29
N PHE A 101 6.11 -3.50 20.75
CA PHE A 101 6.24 -2.32 19.90
C PHE A 101 7.45 -2.40 18.96
N VAL A 102 8.51 -3.10 19.37
CA VAL A 102 9.62 -3.44 18.46
C VAL A 102 9.16 -4.42 17.37
N ARG A 103 8.43 -5.49 17.73
CA ARG A 103 7.85 -6.43 16.76
C ARG A 103 6.88 -5.73 15.80
N SER A 104 5.99 -4.88 16.32
CA SER A 104 5.06 -4.07 15.50
C SER A 104 5.81 -3.18 14.51
N ALA A 105 6.85 -2.46 14.95
CA ALA A 105 7.67 -1.64 14.05
C ALA A 105 8.33 -2.46 12.94
N ALA A 106 8.76 -3.70 13.24
CA ALA A 106 9.32 -4.61 12.25
C ALA A 106 8.26 -5.08 11.23
N ALA A 107 7.04 -5.43 11.67
CA ALA A 107 5.92 -5.73 10.77
C ALA A 107 5.59 -4.55 9.84
N THR A 108 5.52 -3.32 10.39
CA THR A 108 5.33 -2.11 9.57
C THR A 108 6.45 -1.93 8.54
N ALA A 109 7.70 -2.17 8.93
CA ALA A 109 8.86 -2.05 8.06
C ALA A 109 8.85 -3.08 6.91
N LEU A 110 8.50 -4.35 7.19
CA LEU A 110 8.28 -5.37 6.18
C LEU A 110 7.18 -4.99 5.19
N GLY A 111 6.05 -4.49 5.70
CA GLY A 111 4.95 -3.99 4.87
C GLY A 111 5.35 -2.84 3.95
N LYS A 112 6.27 -1.96 4.37
CA LYS A 112 6.86 -0.90 3.52
C LYS A 112 7.82 -1.47 2.48
N GLY A 113 8.51 -2.56 2.80
CA GLY A 113 9.38 -3.30 1.89
C GLY A 113 8.64 -3.90 0.70
N ARG A 114 7.38 -4.35 0.91
CA ARG A 114 6.51 -4.97 -0.12
C ARG A 114 7.14 -6.20 -0.79
N ASN A 115 8.06 -6.87 -0.10
CA ASN A 115 8.75 -8.05 -0.62
C ASN A 115 8.02 -9.33 -0.15
N PRO A 116 7.46 -10.13 -1.07
CA PRO A 116 6.71 -11.34 -0.72
C PRO A 116 7.56 -12.45 -0.07
N THR A 117 8.88 -12.42 -0.21
CA THR A 117 9.80 -13.40 0.41
C THR A 117 9.64 -13.48 1.93
N TYR A 118 9.25 -12.39 2.59
CA TYR A 118 9.09 -12.31 4.05
C TYR A 118 7.64 -12.36 4.50
N ALA A 119 6.71 -12.73 3.62
CA ALA A 119 5.30 -12.77 3.95
C ALA A 119 4.98 -13.82 5.03
N ASP A 120 5.73 -14.91 5.11
CA ASP A 120 5.51 -15.95 6.12
C ASP A 120 5.69 -15.40 7.54
N ALA A 121 6.66 -14.51 7.77
CA ALA A 121 6.83 -13.84 9.07
C ALA A 121 5.64 -12.94 9.42
N LEU A 122 5.04 -12.27 8.42
CA LEU A 122 3.83 -11.46 8.61
C LEU A 122 2.60 -12.34 8.87
N ILE A 123 2.51 -13.51 8.22
CA ILE A 123 1.42 -14.47 8.43
C ILE A 123 1.49 -15.06 9.84
N GLU A 124 2.68 -15.47 10.30
CA GLU A 124 2.90 -15.91 11.68
C GLU A 124 2.52 -14.82 12.69
N ALA A 125 2.83 -13.54 12.39
CA ALA A 125 2.52 -12.42 13.27
C ALA A 125 1.02 -12.09 13.39
N LEU A 126 0.15 -12.64 12.53
CA LEU A 126 -1.31 -12.58 12.72
C LEU A 126 -1.77 -13.35 13.97
N ASP A 127 -0.95 -14.27 14.50
CA ASP A 127 -1.24 -15.02 15.72
C ASP A 127 -0.43 -14.49 16.94
N ASP A 128 0.18 -13.30 16.84
CA ASP A 128 0.96 -12.70 17.94
C ASP A 128 0.10 -12.42 19.18
N ARG A 129 0.68 -12.65 20.37
CA ARG A 129 0.06 -12.37 21.66
C ARG A 129 -0.39 -10.91 21.82
N ALA A 130 0.33 -9.97 21.23
CA ALA A 130 0.06 -8.55 21.30
C ALA A 130 -0.75 -8.12 20.07
N SER A 131 -1.92 -7.54 20.32
CA SER A 131 -2.84 -7.11 19.27
C SER A 131 -2.27 -6.04 18.34
N VAL A 132 -1.37 -5.18 18.84
CA VAL A 132 -0.67 -4.17 18.01
C VAL A 132 0.17 -4.83 16.91
N VAL A 133 0.78 -5.99 17.20
CA VAL A 133 1.57 -6.74 16.22
C VAL A 133 0.65 -7.40 15.20
N ARG A 134 -0.46 -8.02 15.64
CA ARG A 134 -1.46 -8.61 14.73
C ARG A 134 -2.08 -7.58 13.80
N TRP A 135 -2.37 -6.38 14.34
CA TRP A 135 -2.88 -5.25 13.58
C TRP A 135 -1.89 -4.82 12.48
N ASP A 136 -0.63 -4.54 12.84
CA ASP A 136 0.40 -4.16 11.88
C ASP A 136 0.70 -5.27 10.85
N ALA A 137 0.60 -6.54 11.25
CA ALA A 137 0.72 -7.69 10.36
C ALA A 137 -0.40 -7.71 9.30
N ALA A 138 -1.66 -7.52 9.71
CA ALA A 138 -2.79 -7.43 8.78
C ALA A 138 -2.65 -6.22 7.82
N VAL A 139 -2.21 -5.06 8.34
CA VAL A 139 -1.92 -3.87 7.53
C VAL A 139 -0.78 -4.12 6.54
N ALA A 140 0.27 -4.83 6.95
CA ALA A 140 1.39 -5.17 6.09
C ALA A 140 0.99 -6.15 4.98
N LEU A 141 0.11 -7.13 5.27
CA LEU A 141 -0.41 -8.09 4.30
C LEU A 141 -1.36 -7.46 3.26
N ASP A 142 -2.02 -6.33 3.57
CA ASP A 142 -2.71 -5.50 2.55
C ASP A 142 -1.74 -4.98 1.47
N ARG A 143 -0.44 -4.88 1.80
CA ARG A 143 0.63 -4.40 0.89
C ARG A 143 1.46 -5.53 0.29
N VAL A 144 1.65 -6.61 1.05
CA VAL A 144 2.42 -7.82 0.70
C VAL A 144 1.44 -8.94 0.35
N ILE A 145 1.01 -8.96 -0.91
CA ILE A 145 -0.11 -9.80 -1.34
C ILE A 145 0.44 -11.13 -1.83
N VAL A 146 0.24 -12.18 -1.04
CA VAL A 146 0.68 -13.54 -1.34
C VAL A 146 -0.48 -14.54 -1.13
N PRO A 147 -0.74 -15.49 -2.04
CA PRO A 147 -1.94 -16.34 -1.98
C PRO A 147 -2.16 -17.08 -0.65
N GLN A 148 -1.07 -17.44 0.05
CA GLN A 148 -1.11 -18.16 1.33
C GLN A 148 -1.64 -17.33 2.51
N ALA A 149 -1.66 -15.99 2.42
CA ALA A 149 -2.16 -15.12 3.49
C ALA A 149 -3.70 -15.07 3.60
N ALA A 150 -4.43 -15.50 2.56
CA ALA A 150 -5.89 -15.41 2.51
C ALA A 150 -6.56 -16.16 3.68
N GLY A 151 -6.21 -17.43 3.91
CA GLY A 151 -6.78 -18.23 4.99
C GLY A 151 -6.53 -17.64 6.39
N PRO A 152 -5.28 -17.30 6.75
CA PRO A 152 -4.96 -16.60 8.00
C PRO A 152 -5.72 -15.28 8.19
N LEU A 153 -5.83 -14.46 7.15
CA LEU A 153 -6.61 -13.21 7.19
C LEU A 153 -8.11 -13.47 7.37
N ILE A 154 -8.68 -14.50 6.73
CA ILE A 154 -10.08 -14.92 6.95
C ILE A 154 -10.30 -15.28 8.42
N ARG A 155 -9.42 -16.08 9.02
CA ARG A 155 -9.52 -16.42 10.46
C ARG A 155 -9.42 -15.18 11.35
N THR A 156 -8.48 -14.30 11.05
CA THR A 156 -8.28 -13.05 11.80
C THR A 156 -9.52 -12.15 11.74
N ALA A 157 -10.07 -11.94 10.53
CA ALA A 157 -11.29 -11.19 10.33
C ALA A 157 -12.49 -11.80 11.08
N ALA A 158 -12.52 -13.13 11.19
CA ALA A 158 -13.63 -13.84 11.83
C ALA A 158 -13.59 -13.82 13.36
N TYR A 159 -12.39 -13.95 13.94
CA TYR A 159 -12.24 -14.38 15.34
C TYR A 159 -11.34 -13.49 16.19
N ASP A 160 -10.68 -12.46 15.65
CA ASP A 160 -9.85 -11.60 16.49
C ASP A 160 -10.69 -10.82 17.51
N SER A 161 -10.19 -10.77 18.75
CA SER A 161 -10.88 -10.09 19.85
C SER A 161 -10.90 -8.57 19.67
N LEU A 162 -9.90 -7.97 19.01
CA LEU A 162 -9.86 -6.54 18.78
C LEU A 162 -10.49 -6.15 17.44
N LEU A 163 -11.34 -5.14 17.52
CA LEU A 163 -12.02 -4.54 16.37
C LEU A 163 -11.03 -4.10 15.28
N ASP A 164 -10.00 -3.33 15.64
CA ASP A 164 -9.06 -2.76 14.67
C ASP A 164 -8.31 -3.83 13.88
N VAL A 165 -8.05 -4.98 14.51
CA VAL A 165 -7.42 -6.13 13.87
C VAL A 165 -8.38 -6.78 12.88
N ARG A 166 -9.65 -7.02 13.29
CA ARG A 166 -10.68 -7.57 12.38
C ARG A 166 -10.89 -6.66 11.17
N VAL A 167 -11.06 -5.35 11.37
CA VAL A 167 -11.23 -4.37 10.27
C VAL A 167 -10.03 -4.38 9.34
N SER A 168 -8.81 -4.42 9.88
CA SER A 168 -7.60 -4.44 9.06
C SER A 168 -7.47 -5.73 8.25
N ALA A 169 -7.87 -6.88 8.81
CA ALA A 169 -7.92 -8.14 8.09
C ALA A 169 -8.99 -8.12 6.98
N VAL A 170 -10.21 -7.64 7.27
CA VAL A 170 -11.28 -7.46 6.27
C VAL A 170 -10.85 -6.53 5.14
N ARG A 171 -10.16 -5.44 5.45
CA ARG A 171 -9.59 -4.54 4.45
C ARG A 171 -8.54 -5.24 3.59
N ALA A 172 -7.63 -6.00 4.20
CA ALA A 172 -6.59 -6.72 3.46
C ALA A 172 -7.20 -7.75 2.49
N LEU A 173 -8.27 -8.44 2.91
CA LEU A 173 -8.95 -9.47 2.14
C LEU A 173 -9.45 -9.00 0.76
N ARG A 174 -9.75 -7.71 0.56
CA ARG A 174 -10.13 -7.17 -0.76
C ARG A 174 -9.08 -7.41 -1.86
N ASN A 175 -7.82 -7.65 -1.49
CA ASN A 175 -6.74 -7.93 -2.43
C ASN A 175 -6.64 -9.40 -2.84
N TYR A 176 -7.45 -10.29 -2.27
CA TYR A 176 -7.39 -11.74 -2.44
C TYR A 176 -8.66 -12.23 -3.14
N HIS A 177 -8.68 -12.13 -4.47
CA HIS A 177 -9.84 -12.44 -5.31
C HIS A 177 -10.06 -13.97 -5.40
N LYS A 178 -10.60 -14.57 -4.34
CA LYS A 178 -10.88 -16.00 -4.23
C LYS A 178 -12.30 -16.24 -3.69
N PRO A 179 -12.95 -17.36 -4.05
CA PRO A 179 -14.29 -17.71 -3.56
C PRO A 179 -14.43 -17.75 -2.04
N ASP A 180 -13.46 -18.34 -1.34
CA ASP A 180 -13.43 -18.41 0.13
C ASP A 180 -13.38 -17.02 0.77
N VAL A 181 -12.61 -16.09 0.17
CA VAL A 181 -12.53 -14.70 0.62
C VAL A 181 -13.86 -13.97 0.42
N VAL A 182 -14.50 -14.14 -0.74
CA VAL A 182 -15.83 -13.52 -1.00
C VAL A 182 -16.85 -14.02 0.02
N ARG A 183 -16.95 -15.34 0.25
CA ARG A 183 -17.85 -15.89 1.28
C ARG A 183 -17.54 -15.35 2.67
N ALA A 184 -16.26 -15.23 3.03
CA ALA A 184 -15.85 -14.67 4.31
C ALA A 184 -16.25 -13.20 4.46
N LEU A 185 -16.09 -12.39 3.41
CA LEU A 185 -16.49 -10.98 3.42
C LEU A 185 -18.02 -10.82 3.50
N ILE A 186 -18.78 -11.61 2.76
CA ILE A 186 -20.25 -11.65 2.85
C ILE A 186 -20.67 -11.95 4.30
N ALA A 187 -20.08 -12.97 4.92
CA ALA A 187 -20.34 -13.30 6.32
C ALA A 187 -19.91 -12.20 7.32
N ARG A 188 -19.03 -11.26 6.95
CA ARG A 188 -18.65 -10.11 7.79
C ARG A 188 -19.61 -8.93 7.66
N MET A 189 -20.51 -8.92 6.68
CA MET A 189 -21.58 -7.92 6.61
C MET A 189 -22.59 -8.04 7.76
N ASP A 190 -22.61 -9.18 8.47
CA ASP A 190 -23.41 -9.43 9.68
C ASP A 190 -22.62 -9.36 10.99
N ASP A 191 -21.35 -8.92 10.97
CA ASP A 191 -20.53 -8.80 12.20
C ASP A 191 -21.24 -7.90 13.24
N PRO A 192 -21.18 -8.15 14.56
CA PRO A 192 -21.84 -7.29 15.55
C PRO A 192 -21.40 -5.82 15.47
N GLU A 193 -20.18 -5.55 15.01
CA GLU A 193 -19.63 -4.20 14.95
C GLU A 193 -19.83 -3.56 13.58
N LEU A 194 -20.47 -2.39 13.55
CA LEU A 194 -20.81 -1.65 12.33
C LEU A 194 -19.59 -1.34 11.46
N THR A 195 -18.45 -1.06 12.10
CA THR A 195 -17.20 -0.75 11.38
C THR A 195 -16.71 -1.95 10.55
N VAL A 196 -16.90 -3.18 11.05
CA VAL A 196 -16.56 -4.40 10.31
C VAL A 196 -17.52 -4.62 9.15
N ARG A 197 -18.83 -4.41 9.35
CA ARG A 197 -19.84 -4.52 8.28
C ARG A 197 -19.54 -3.57 7.14
N HIS A 198 -19.24 -2.30 7.48
CA HIS A 198 -18.93 -1.27 6.50
C HIS A 198 -17.68 -1.62 5.69
N GLU A 199 -16.60 -2.04 6.36
CA GLU A 199 -15.38 -2.43 5.65
C GLU A 199 -15.58 -3.69 4.80
N ALA A 200 -16.42 -4.63 5.24
CA ALA A 200 -16.75 -5.84 4.47
C ALA A 200 -17.48 -5.50 3.16
N HIS A 201 -18.54 -4.69 3.24
CA HIS A 201 -19.27 -4.19 2.08
C HIS A 201 -18.34 -3.44 1.12
N LYS A 202 -17.52 -2.51 1.64
CA LYS A 202 -16.53 -1.76 0.85
C LYS A 202 -15.48 -2.66 0.19
N SER A 203 -15.01 -3.69 0.88
CA SER A 203 -14.06 -4.67 0.35
C SER A 203 -14.68 -5.48 -0.80
N LEU A 204 -15.95 -5.90 -0.67
CA LEU A 204 -16.70 -6.57 -1.74
C LEU A 204 -16.89 -5.66 -2.96
N MET A 205 -17.31 -4.41 -2.75
CA MET A 205 -17.37 -3.40 -3.81
C MET A 205 -16.03 -3.20 -4.50
N THR A 206 -14.91 -3.26 -3.75
CA THR A 206 -13.57 -3.13 -4.34
C THR A 206 -13.21 -4.32 -5.23
N ILE A 207 -13.61 -5.53 -4.87
CA ILE A 207 -13.36 -6.76 -5.65
C ILE A 207 -14.15 -6.73 -6.96
N PHE A 208 -15.46 -6.45 -6.89
CA PHE A 208 -16.37 -6.55 -8.04
C PHE A 208 -16.48 -5.25 -8.84
N GLY A 209 -16.22 -4.09 -8.23
CA GLY A 209 -16.34 -2.77 -8.85
C GLY A 209 -17.78 -2.26 -8.97
N THR A 210 -18.74 -2.96 -8.36
CA THR A 210 -20.18 -2.65 -8.37
C THR A 210 -20.73 -2.87 -6.96
N ASP A 211 -21.75 -2.10 -6.58
CA ASP A 211 -22.54 -2.33 -5.37
C ASP A 211 -23.80 -3.13 -5.73
N PHE A 212 -23.94 -4.34 -5.18
CA PHE A 212 -25.12 -5.17 -5.39
C PHE A 212 -26.20 -4.93 -4.32
N GLY A 213 -25.85 -4.27 -3.21
CA GLY A 213 -26.75 -4.04 -2.09
C GLY A 213 -26.03 -4.06 -0.74
N SER A 214 -26.77 -3.75 0.32
CA SER A 214 -26.22 -3.60 1.68
C SER A 214 -26.41 -4.84 2.57
N THR A 215 -27.10 -5.88 2.08
CA THR A 215 -27.35 -7.12 2.84
C THR A 215 -26.48 -8.27 2.32
N PRO A 216 -26.11 -9.26 3.15
CA PRO A 216 -25.35 -10.42 2.68
C PRO A 216 -26.03 -11.16 1.50
N ALA A 217 -27.36 -11.25 1.51
CA ALA A 217 -28.14 -11.93 0.48
C ALA A 217 -27.98 -11.29 -0.91
N ASP A 218 -27.73 -9.98 -0.99
CA ASP A 218 -27.49 -9.26 -2.25
C ASP A 218 -26.20 -9.73 -2.95
N TRP A 219 -25.29 -10.35 -2.20
CA TRP A 219 -23.98 -10.81 -2.67
C TRP A 219 -23.89 -12.35 -2.79
N ASP A 220 -24.96 -13.08 -2.48
CA ASP A 220 -24.98 -14.54 -2.52
C ASP A 220 -24.76 -15.07 -3.95
N GLY A 221 -24.15 -16.25 -4.05
CA GLY A 221 -23.82 -16.90 -5.33
C GLY A 221 -22.65 -16.27 -6.11
N LEU A 222 -22.20 -15.05 -5.77
CA LEU A 222 -21.03 -14.42 -6.40
C LEU A 222 -19.74 -15.22 -6.17
N ALA A 223 -19.66 -15.98 -5.07
CA ALA A 223 -18.54 -16.85 -4.78
C ALA A 223 -18.45 -18.07 -5.72
N ASP A 224 -19.55 -18.45 -6.37
CA ASP A 224 -19.62 -19.64 -7.22
C ASP A 224 -19.35 -19.30 -8.70
N GLY A 225 -19.34 -18.02 -9.04
CA GLY A 225 -18.97 -17.50 -10.36
C GLY A 225 -17.47 -17.28 -10.58
N PRO A 226 -17.05 -16.90 -11.80
CA PRO A 226 -15.68 -16.55 -12.07
C PRO A 226 -15.29 -15.28 -11.29
N MET A 227 -14.20 -15.36 -10.51
CA MET A 227 -13.69 -14.21 -9.76
C MET A 227 -13.17 -13.13 -10.71
N PRO A 228 -13.53 -11.84 -10.50
CA PRO A 228 -12.98 -10.77 -11.31
C PRO A 228 -11.46 -10.74 -11.14
N PRO A 229 -10.69 -10.45 -12.21
CA PRO A 229 -9.25 -10.32 -12.08
C PRO A 229 -8.93 -9.20 -11.09
N ARG A 230 -7.89 -9.40 -10.28
CA ARG A 230 -7.38 -8.31 -9.45
C ARG A 230 -7.07 -7.14 -10.36
N ARG A 231 -7.63 -5.95 -10.06
CA ARG A 231 -7.28 -4.70 -10.76
C ARG A 231 -5.80 -4.44 -10.52
N THR A 232 -4.96 -4.99 -11.39
CA THR A 232 -3.56 -4.61 -11.44
C THR A 232 -3.53 -3.19 -11.98
N GLN A 233 -2.50 -2.42 -11.61
CA GLN A 233 -2.19 -1.20 -12.36
C GLN A 233 -1.78 -1.64 -13.76
N THR A 234 -2.74 -1.98 -14.61
CA THR A 234 -2.52 -2.17 -16.03
C THR A 234 -2.13 -0.79 -16.53
N PRO A 235 -0.88 -0.60 -17.00
CA PRO A 235 -0.50 0.70 -17.49
C PRO A 235 -1.43 1.08 -18.64
N TRP A 236 -1.81 2.35 -18.72
CA TRP A 236 -2.85 2.82 -19.63
C TRP A 236 -2.64 2.34 -21.08
N TRP A 237 -1.38 2.18 -21.52
CA TRP A 237 -1.04 1.72 -22.87
C TRP A 237 -1.43 0.25 -23.16
N ARG A 238 -1.52 -0.63 -22.16
CA ARG A 238 -2.06 -1.99 -22.36
C ARG A 238 -3.56 -1.93 -22.61
N ARG A 239 -4.28 -1.12 -21.83
CA ARG A 239 -5.73 -0.89 -22.04
C ARG A 239 -6.01 -0.28 -23.41
N TRP A 240 -5.13 0.61 -23.89
CA TRP A 240 -5.18 1.12 -25.26
C TRP A 240 -4.97 0.04 -26.31
N ASN A 241 -3.99 -0.87 -26.14
CA ASN A 241 -3.77 -1.97 -27.08
C ASN A 241 -4.96 -2.93 -27.17
N ASP A 242 -5.59 -3.25 -26.02
CA ASP A 242 -6.76 -4.13 -25.99
C ASP A 242 -7.95 -3.47 -26.71
N GLY A 243 -8.12 -2.15 -26.57
CA GLY A 243 -9.10 -1.36 -27.32
C GLY A 243 -8.76 -1.28 -28.83
N ALA A 244 -7.52 -0.97 -29.18
CA ALA A 244 -7.07 -0.87 -30.57
C ALA A 244 -7.27 -2.20 -31.34
N GLN A 245 -7.00 -3.34 -30.70
CA GLN A 245 -7.28 -4.66 -31.28
C GLN A 245 -8.77 -4.94 -31.46
N ALA A 246 -9.62 -4.51 -30.52
CA ALA A 246 -11.08 -4.66 -30.64
C ALA A 246 -11.65 -3.86 -31.83
N TRP A 247 -10.99 -2.78 -32.26
CA TRP A 247 -11.35 -1.96 -33.42
C TRP A 247 -10.51 -2.26 -34.68
N GLY A 248 -9.70 -3.33 -34.67
CA GLY A 248 -8.95 -3.78 -35.84
C GLY A 248 -7.69 -2.97 -36.19
N TRP A 249 -7.21 -2.13 -35.27
CA TRP A 249 -6.02 -1.31 -35.48
C TRP A 249 -4.73 -2.08 -35.16
N SER A 250 -3.67 -1.78 -35.89
CA SER A 250 -2.40 -2.51 -35.87
C SER A 250 -1.34 -1.81 -34.99
N ARG A 251 -0.31 -2.55 -34.56
CA ARG A 251 0.78 -2.02 -33.71
C ARG A 251 1.53 -0.83 -34.32
N THR A 252 1.44 -0.64 -35.63
CA THR A 252 2.08 0.47 -36.37
C THR A 252 1.30 1.78 -36.30
N ASP A 253 0.04 1.74 -35.85
CA ASP A 253 -0.83 2.93 -35.69
C ASP A 253 -0.59 3.63 -34.34
N LYS A 254 0.44 3.21 -33.62
CA LYS A 254 0.83 3.79 -32.33
C LYS A 254 1.40 5.19 -32.57
N PRO A 255 0.81 6.27 -32.01
CA PRO A 255 1.39 7.60 -32.15
C PRO A 255 2.79 7.62 -31.51
N THR A 256 3.82 7.76 -32.34
CA THR A 256 5.22 7.77 -31.93
C THR A 256 5.60 9.16 -31.43
N SER A 257 5.66 9.31 -30.10
CA SER A 257 6.33 10.38 -29.35
C SER A 257 5.72 11.80 -29.37
N ALA A 258 5.87 12.43 -28.21
CA ALA A 258 5.31 13.71 -27.77
C ALA A 258 6.11 14.94 -28.20
N THR A 259 6.48 15.08 -29.48
CA THR A 259 7.11 16.31 -29.98
C THR A 259 6.84 16.49 -31.46
N GLY A 260 5.91 17.39 -31.80
CA GLY A 260 5.62 17.79 -33.16
C GLY A 260 4.19 18.30 -33.30
N ASP A 261 4.05 19.63 -33.29
CA ASP A 261 2.85 20.44 -33.48
C ASP A 261 1.52 19.90 -32.93
N LEU A 262 1.17 20.41 -31.75
CA LEU A 262 -0.19 20.40 -31.26
C LEU A 262 -1.01 21.37 -32.12
N THR A 263 -1.76 20.85 -33.08
CA THR A 263 -3.13 21.35 -33.21
C THR A 263 -3.89 20.73 -32.04
N PRO A 264 -4.36 21.52 -31.05
CA PRO A 264 -5.16 20.97 -29.97
C PRO A 264 -6.41 20.36 -30.61
N LEU A 265 -6.63 19.07 -30.39
CA LEU A 265 -7.98 18.52 -30.48
C LEU A 265 -8.80 19.26 -29.41
N PRO A 266 -10.07 19.62 -29.71
CA PRO A 266 -10.89 20.41 -28.78
C PRO A 266 -10.88 19.74 -27.41
N GLU A 267 -10.51 20.50 -26.38
CA GLU A 267 -10.70 20.06 -25.00
C GLU A 267 -12.19 19.73 -24.82
N PRO A 268 -12.54 18.62 -24.15
CA PRO A 268 -13.91 18.46 -23.70
C PRO A 268 -14.18 19.63 -22.75
N GLU A 269 -15.15 20.46 -23.15
CA GLU A 269 -15.61 21.62 -22.39
C GLU A 269 -15.86 21.21 -20.93
N ASP A 270 -15.35 22.04 -20.03
CA ASP A 270 -15.69 22.03 -18.62
C ASP A 270 -17.17 22.44 -18.50
N ASP A 271 -18.07 21.48 -18.64
CA ASP A 271 -19.50 21.67 -18.39
C ASP A 271 -19.99 20.70 -17.31
N GLN A 272 -20.49 21.33 -16.26
CA GLN A 272 -21.23 20.77 -15.16
C GLN A 272 -22.50 20.07 -15.68
N ASP A 273 -22.98 19.08 -14.92
CA ASP A 273 -24.38 18.65 -14.90
C ASP A 273 -25.05 18.16 -16.20
N VAL A 274 -24.68 16.98 -16.73
CA VAL A 274 -25.67 16.11 -17.41
C VAL A 274 -25.32 14.62 -17.23
N LEU A 275 -26.12 13.90 -16.43
CA LEU A 275 -26.17 12.44 -16.46
C LEU A 275 -26.74 11.97 -17.82
N PRO A 276 -26.19 10.94 -18.49
CA PRO A 276 -26.84 10.37 -19.65
C PRO A 276 -28.21 9.77 -19.26
N PRO A 277 -29.26 9.92 -20.09
CA PRO A 277 -30.61 9.54 -19.69
C PRO A 277 -30.72 8.04 -19.43
N TYR A 278 -31.32 7.75 -18.29
CA TYR A 278 -31.87 6.45 -17.90
C TYR A 278 -32.76 5.92 -19.04
N ILE A 279 -32.39 4.78 -19.65
CA ILE A 279 -33.30 4.07 -20.55
C ILE A 279 -34.29 3.31 -19.66
N VAL A 280 -35.48 3.90 -19.48
CA VAL A 280 -36.65 3.23 -18.93
C VAL A 280 -37.24 2.37 -20.06
N PRO A 281 -37.46 1.06 -19.87
CA PRO A 281 -38.21 0.29 -20.86
C PRO A 281 -39.67 0.76 -20.85
N ASP A 282 -40.10 1.36 -21.96
CA ASP A 282 -41.47 1.82 -22.17
C ASP A 282 -42.39 0.60 -22.36
N ASN A 283 -43.43 0.56 -21.54
CA ASN A 283 -44.50 -0.41 -21.57
C ASN A 283 -45.78 0.36 -21.89
N THR A 284 -46.10 0.57 -23.16
CA THR A 284 -47.46 0.84 -23.63
C THR A 284 -47.63 0.60 -25.13
N SER A 285 -48.49 -0.38 -25.44
CA SER A 285 -49.53 -0.37 -26.47
C SER A 285 -49.20 -0.40 -27.97
N ASP A 286 -49.79 -1.45 -28.57
CA ASP A 286 -50.38 -1.55 -29.91
C ASP A 286 -49.57 -2.18 -31.06
N ASP A 287 -50.25 -3.12 -31.73
CA ASP A 287 -49.93 -3.92 -32.92
C ASP A 287 -49.25 -5.31 -32.73
N ILE A 288 -50.08 -6.28 -32.31
CA ILE A 288 -49.84 -7.73 -32.48
C ILE A 288 -50.62 -8.22 -33.71
N PRO A 289 -49.99 -8.75 -34.79
CA PRO A 289 -50.66 -9.61 -35.75
C PRO A 289 -50.79 -11.05 -35.20
N PRO A 290 -51.88 -11.77 -35.53
CA PRO A 290 -52.28 -12.95 -34.77
C PRO A 290 -51.39 -14.14 -35.13
N THR A 291 -50.82 -14.79 -34.12
CA THR A 291 -50.24 -16.12 -34.30
C THR A 291 -50.93 -17.08 -33.33
N THR A 292 -51.77 -17.91 -33.93
CA THR A 292 -52.45 -19.10 -33.40
C THR A 292 -51.68 -19.84 -32.31
N GLN A 293 -52.26 -19.90 -31.10
CA GLN A 293 -51.94 -20.93 -30.12
C GLN A 293 -52.84 -22.16 -30.33
N PRO A 294 -52.30 -23.39 -30.29
CA PRO A 294 -53.12 -24.58 -30.19
C PRO A 294 -53.63 -24.75 -28.74
N HIS A 295 -54.95 -24.87 -28.59
CA HIS A 295 -55.60 -25.19 -27.32
C HIS A 295 -55.22 -26.60 -26.81
N PRO A 296 -55.05 -26.79 -25.49
CA PRO A 296 -55.07 -28.12 -24.89
C PRO A 296 -56.51 -28.64 -24.83
N PRO A 297 -56.77 -29.94 -25.09
CA PRO A 297 -58.11 -30.51 -24.98
C PRO A 297 -58.54 -30.58 -23.51
N ALA A 298 -59.81 -30.23 -23.28
CA ALA A 298 -60.45 -30.28 -21.97
C ALA A 298 -61.07 -31.66 -21.70
N LEU A 299 -60.95 -32.06 -20.42
CA LEU A 299 -61.53 -33.20 -19.69
C LEU A 299 -60.95 -34.59 -19.97
#